data_AF-A0A7C1PYF2-F1
#
_entry.id   AF-A0A7C1PYF2-F1
#
_cell.length_a   1.000
_cell.length_b   1.000
_cell.length_c   1.000
_cell.angle_alpha   90.00
_cell.angle_beta   90.00
_cell.angle_gamma   90.00
#
_symmetry.space_group_name_H-M   'P 1'
#
loop_
_entity.id
_entity.type
_entity.pdbx_description
1 polymer ?
#
loop_
_entity_poly.entity_id
_entity_poly.type
_entity_poly.pdbx_seq_one_letter_code
_entity_poly.pdbx_strand_id
1 'polypeptide(L)' 'MAFEPKIVAFLCNWCAYAGADLAGTSRTQYPPNTRTIRIMCTGRMSPVFILKAFA' A
#
# COMPACT_ATOMS: atom_id res chain seq x y z
N MET A 1 -3.08 -24.51 9.73
CA MET A 1 -2.62 -23.11 9.72
C MET A 1 -2.84 -22.58 8.32
N ALA A 2 -3.68 -21.55 8.16
CA ALA A 2 -3.98 -20.97 6.85
C ALA A 2 -2.86 -20.00 6.44
N PHE A 3 -2.55 -19.94 5.15
CA PHE A 3 -1.59 -19.00 4.59
C PHE A 3 -2.16 -17.57 4.63
N GLU A 4 -1.42 -16.62 5.20
CA GLU A 4 -1.75 -15.19 5.17
C GLU A 4 -0.89 -14.48 4.11
N PRO A 5 -1.49 -13.94 3.03
CA PRO A 5 -0.74 -13.36 1.92
C PRO A 5 -0.10 -12.04 2.33
N LYS A 6 1.18 -11.85 2.03
CA LYS A 6 1.89 -10.58 2.24
C LYS A 6 1.63 -9.65 1.07
N ILE A 7 1.00 -8.51 1.31
CA ILE A 7 0.62 -7.55 0.25
C ILE A 7 1.44 -6.26 0.42
N VAL A 8 2.08 -5.80 -0.65
CA VAL A 8 2.76 -4.50 -0.70
C VAL A 8 1.91 -3.52 -1.50
N ALA A 9 1.63 -2.34 -0.93
CA ALA A 9 0.81 -1.31 -1.56
C ALA A 9 1.62 -0.02 -1.74
N PHE A 10 1.83 0.42 -2.99
CA PHE A 10 2.46 1.70 -3.28
C PHE A 10 1.40 2.80 -3.37
N LEU A 11 1.44 3.76 -2.44
CA LEU A 11 0.44 4.81 -2.34
C LEU A 11 1.07 6.16 -2.65
N CYS A 12 0.44 6.94 -3.54
CA CYS A 12 0.85 8.32 -3.77
C CYS A 12 0.52 9.18 -2.55
N ASN A 13 1.40 10.12 -2.23
CA ASN A 13 1.29 10.98 -1.06
C ASN A 13 0.02 11.84 -1.07
N TRP A 14 -0.40 12.30 -2.25
CA TRP A 14 -1.46 13.30 -2.38
C TRP A 14 -2.88 12.75 -2.32
N CYS A 15 -3.13 11.59 -2.93
CA CYS A 15 -4.50 11.05 -3.04
C CYS A 15 -4.64 9.74 -2.27
N ALA A 16 -3.87 8.72 -2.63
CA ALA A 16 -4.05 7.38 -2.10
C ALA A 16 -3.62 7.25 -0.63
N TYR A 17 -2.51 7.88 -0.25
CA TYR A 17 -2.04 7.87 1.14
C TYR A 17 -2.99 8.66 2.05
N ALA A 18 -3.50 9.80 1.58
CA ALA A 18 -4.55 10.55 2.27
C ALA A 18 -5.84 9.73 2.44
N GLY A 19 -6.21 8.93 1.43
CA GLY A 19 -7.32 7.99 1.53
C GLY A 19 -7.09 6.88 2.57
N ALA A 20 -5.86 6.38 2.68
CA ALA A 20 -5.48 5.42 3.72
C ALA A 20 -5.53 6.04 5.12
N ASP A 21 -5.08 7.29 5.27
CA ASP A 21 -5.21 8.04 6.52
C ASP A 21 -6.69 8.27 6.88
N LEU A 22 -7.54 8.59 5.89
CA LEU A 22 -8.97 8.73 6.07
C LEU A 22 -9.65 7.42 6.48
N ALA A 23 -9.22 6.28 5.94
CA ALA A 23 -9.72 4.97 6.37
C ALA A 23 -9.37 4.70 7.84
N GLY A 24 -8.17 5.12 8.28
CA GLY A 24 -7.75 5.06 9.67
C GLY A 24 -8.60 5.94 10.60
N THR A 25 -8.82 7.21 10.23
CA THR A 25 -9.66 8.13 11.04
C THR A 25 -11.14 7.71 11.05
N SER A 26 -11.62 7.12 9.96
CA SER A 26 -12.97 6.56 9.83
C SER A 26 -13.14 5.21 10.53
N ARG A 27 -12.07 4.66 11.10
CA ARG A 27 -12.03 3.35 11.78
C ARG A 27 -12.47 2.18 10.89
N THR A 28 -12.27 2.32 9.58
CA THR A 28 -12.57 1.26 8.61
C THR A 28 -11.63 0.08 8.84
N GLN A 29 -12.18 -1.06 9.23
CA GLN A 29 -11.41 -2.27 9.45
C GLN A 29 -11.05 -2.92 8.11
N TYR A 30 -9.82 -3.36 7.98
CA TYR A 30 -9.31 -4.13 6.85
C TYR A 30 -8.28 -5.15 7.35
N PRO A 31 -8.00 -6.21 6.58
CA PRO A 31 -7.00 -7.21 6.97
C PRO A 31 -5.61 -6.58 7.17
N PRO A 32 -4.85 -6.98 8.21
CA PRO A 32 -3.55 -6.36 8.56
C PRO A 32 -2.39 -6.77 7.63
N ASN A 33 -2.70 -7.47 6.54
CA ASN A 33 -1.73 -8.12 5.67
C ASN A 33 -1.14 -7.17 4.61
N THR A 34 -1.63 -5.93 4.54
CA THR A 34 -1.15 -4.88 3.63
C THR A 34 -0.06 -4.02 4.27
N ARG A 35 1.05 -3.83 3.58
CA ARG A 35 2.15 -2.92 3.96
C ARG A 35 2.26 -1.78 2.97
N THR A 36 2.04 -0.56 3.44
CA THR A 36 2.01 0.63 2.59
C THR A 36 3.41 1.24 2.42
N ILE A 37 3.76 1.59 1.19
CA ILE A 37 4.98 2.32 0.83
C ILE A 37 4.53 3.64 0.21
N ARG A 38 4.95 4.75 0.83
CA ARG A 38 4.61 6.09 0.35
C ARG A 38 5.55 6.54 -0.76
N ILE A 39 4.98 7.01 -1.86
CA ILE A 39 5.68 7.66 -2.97
C ILE A 39 5.09 9.05 -3.21
N MET A 40 5.87 10.02 -3.71
CA MET A 40 5.35 11.39 -3.90
C MET A 40 4.23 11.46 -4.96
N CYS A 41 4.34 10.69 -6.04
CA CYS A 41 3.32 10.58 -7.08
C CYS A 41 3.39 9.18 -7.71
N THR A 42 2.30 8.70 -8.28
CA THR A 42 2.27 7.44 -9.06
C THR A 42 3.25 7.47 -10.25
N GLY A 43 3.59 8.66 -10.76
CA GLY A 43 4.65 8.81 -11.78
C GLY A 43 6.05 8.36 -11.33
N ARG A 44 6.29 8.18 -10.02
CA ARG A 44 7.53 7.58 -9.52
C ARG A 44 7.56 6.06 -9.72
N MET A 45 6.41 5.40 -9.94
CA MET A 45 6.39 3.94 -10.09
C MET A 45 7.13 3.50 -11.35
N SER A 46 8.00 2.50 -11.17
CA SER A 46 8.68 1.77 -12.23
C SER A 46 8.38 0.28 -12.08
N PRO A 47 8.30 -0.49 -13.18
CA PRO A 47 8.12 -1.95 -13.12
C PRO A 47 9.13 -2.65 -12.20
N VAL A 48 10.34 -2.09 -12.05
CA VAL A 48 11.38 -2.61 -11.15
C VAL A 48 10.92 -2.70 -9.69
N PHE A 49 10.07 -1.78 -9.23
CA PHE A 49 9.53 -1.82 -7.87
C PHE A 49 8.55 -2.97 -7.66
N ILE A 50 7.74 -3.27 -8.69
CA ILE A 50 6.79 -4.38 -8.65
C ILE A 50 7.56 -5.70 -8.62
N LEU A 51 8.53 -5.87 -9.51
CA LEU A 51 9.36 -7.08 -9.55
C LEU A 51 10.13 -7.29 -8.24
N LYS A 52 10.68 -6.22 -7.67
CA LYS A 52 11.37 -6.27 -6.37
C LYS A 52 10.44 -6.61 -5.21
N ALA A 53 9.14 -6.34 -5.31
CA ALA A 53 8.18 -6.71 -4.28
C ALA A 53 7.85 -8.21 -4.28
N PHE A 54 8.11 -8.92 -5.39
CA PHE A 54 7.95 -10.37 -5.52
C PHE A 54 9.23 -11.15 -5.22
N ALA A 55 10.38 -10.48 -5.15
CA ALA A 55 11.67 -11.05 -4.79
C ALA A 55 11.83 -11.11 -3.26
#